data_AF-A0A948ZBH9-F1
#
_entry.id   AF-A0A948ZBH9-F1
#
_cell.length_a   1.000
_cell.length_b   1.000
_cell.length_c   1.000
_cell.angle_alpha   90.00
_cell.angle_beta   90.00
_cell.angle_gamma   90.00
#
_symmetry.space_group_name_H-M   'P 1'
#
loop_
_entity.id
_entity.type
_entity.pdbx_description
1 polymer ?
#
loop_
_entity_poly.entity_id
_entity_poly.type
_entity_poly.pdbx_seq_one_letter_code
_entity_poly.pdbx_strand_id
1 'polypeptide(L)'
;MTTRHTLTILALVPLLVGCGATAPQPAVPTPTPSPSPVVVPAVSDKINSKLLLADPRLVMQRTEELPLAPGTFAILGDEIVIDDYLEDKFAIYRGGKRITAFDEPVPVVDFAIRDGKWYLLDTDSVVTVYTRTAKGLKKVRETQLAEPETGWQALYFEGPNLIAYNGDKVLAEGPGPILEDPHIVELDHAMHLTDGNTNAIIPVKYDRHKVERIALTDQYVFYEISDVNTEKDDSPSRHFIVQFGLDGQLVHTYAFYPPGSPAELRDFVVADGKLYQMWISSKTVKVFLIEPNH
;
A
#
# COMPACT_ATOMS: atom_id res chain seq x y z
N MET A 1 -10.02 -76.91 19.45
CA MET A 1 -10.89 -76.03 20.27
C MET A 1 -10.77 -74.66 19.63
N THR A 2 -11.80 -74.03 19.06
CA THR A 2 -13.17 -73.87 19.54
C THR A 2 -14.13 -73.67 18.35
N THR A 3 -15.39 -73.92 18.66
CA THR A 3 -16.56 -74.19 17.83
C THR A 3 -17.13 -72.99 17.08
N ARG A 4 -17.69 -73.26 15.89
CA ARG A 4 -18.63 -72.39 15.16
C ARG A 4 -19.94 -72.24 15.94
N HIS A 5 -20.47 -71.03 16.03
CA HIS A 5 -21.90 -70.80 16.20
C HIS A 5 -22.41 -69.77 15.20
N THR A 6 -23.27 -70.25 14.32
CA THR A 6 -24.19 -69.55 13.44
C THR A 6 -25.19 -68.77 14.27
N LEU A 7 -25.43 -67.48 13.96
CA LEU A 7 -26.61 -66.78 14.43
C LEU A 7 -27.39 -66.24 13.24
N THR A 8 -28.56 -66.84 13.04
CA THR A 8 -29.64 -66.42 12.16
C THR A 8 -30.32 -65.19 12.78
N ILE A 9 -30.49 -64.11 12.02
CA ILE A 9 -31.42 -63.04 12.41
C ILE A 9 -32.47 -62.91 11.31
N LEU A 10 -33.72 -63.13 11.74
CA LEU A 10 -34.95 -63.00 10.99
C LEU A 10 -35.11 -61.59 10.40
N ALA A 11 -35.55 -61.56 9.15
CA ALA A 11 -36.13 -60.38 8.51
C ALA A 11 -37.43 -59.96 9.24
N LEU A 12 -37.53 -58.67 9.57
CA LEU A 12 -38.79 -58.02 9.88
C LEU A 12 -38.98 -56.88 8.86
N VAL A 13 -40.01 -57.01 8.03
CA VAL A 13 -40.47 -55.98 7.09
C VAL A 13 -41.50 -55.11 7.83
N PRO A 14 -41.31 -53.79 7.95
CA PRO A 14 -42.41 -52.87 8.20
C PRO A 14 -42.97 -52.36 6.87
N LEU A 15 -44.30 -52.47 6.74
CA LEU A 15 -45.10 -51.88 5.68
C LEU A 15 -44.91 -50.36 5.64
N LEU A 16 -44.76 -49.85 4.41
CA LEU A 16 -44.86 -48.45 4.04
C LEU A 16 -46.25 -47.88 4.42
N VAL A 17 -46.27 -46.92 5.33
CA VAL A 17 -47.36 -45.94 5.43
C VAL A 17 -46.82 -44.65 4.84
N GLY A 18 -47.40 -44.25 3.70
CA GLY A 18 -47.07 -43.02 3.01
C GLY A 18 -47.48 -41.80 3.81
N CYS A 19 -46.50 -40.96 4.15
CA CYS A 19 -46.67 -39.54 4.33
C CYS A 19 -45.89 -38.87 3.20
N GLY A 20 -46.58 -38.12 2.33
CA GLY A 20 -45.93 -37.30 1.31
C GLY A 20 -45.07 -36.24 1.98
N ALA A 21 -43.75 -36.48 2.01
CA ALA A 21 -42.78 -35.44 2.30
C ALA A 21 -42.60 -34.63 1.01
N THR A 22 -43.18 -33.44 0.98
CA THR A 22 -42.87 -32.41 0.00
C THR A 22 -41.36 -32.17 0.05
N ALA A 23 -40.67 -32.35 -1.09
CA ALA A 23 -39.24 -32.09 -1.17
C ALA A 23 -38.95 -30.64 -0.73
N PRO A 24 -37.92 -30.39 0.11
CA PRO A 24 -37.55 -29.03 0.47
C PRO A 24 -37.11 -28.31 -0.80
N GLN A 25 -37.87 -27.27 -1.14
CA GLN A 25 -37.56 -26.37 -2.23
C GLN A 25 -36.16 -25.78 -1.96
N PRO A 26 -35.23 -25.76 -2.94
CA PRO A 26 -33.93 -25.15 -2.76
C PRO A 26 -34.14 -23.71 -2.29
N ALA A 27 -33.55 -23.37 -1.14
CA ALA A 27 -33.54 -21.99 -0.69
C ALA A 27 -32.94 -21.15 -1.82
N VAL A 28 -33.72 -20.19 -2.33
CA VAL A 28 -33.20 -19.17 -3.24
C VAL A 28 -32.05 -18.50 -2.47
N PRO A 29 -30.81 -18.51 -2.99
CA PRO A 29 -29.72 -17.83 -2.31
C PRO A 29 -30.12 -16.36 -2.16
N THR A 30 -30.29 -15.94 -0.91
CA THR A 30 -30.43 -14.51 -0.59
C THR A 30 -29.22 -13.82 -1.21
N PRO A 31 -29.38 -12.84 -2.12
CA PRO A 31 -28.24 -12.13 -2.66
C PRO A 31 -27.48 -11.51 -1.50
N THR A 32 -26.26 -11.97 -1.28
CA THR A 32 -25.33 -11.31 -0.37
C THR A 32 -25.21 -9.87 -0.87
N PRO A 33 -25.46 -8.85 -0.03
CA PRO A 33 -25.25 -7.48 -0.45
C PRO A 33 -23.80 -7.35 -0.94
N SER A 34 -23.62 -6.97 -2.20
CA SER A 34 -22.29 -6.64 -2.70
C SER A 34 -21.73 -5.54 -1.81
N PRO A 35 -20.52 -5.70 -1.24
CA PRO A 35 -19.91 -4.63 -0.47
C PRO A 35 -19.83 -3.39 -1.36
N SER A 36 -20.23 -2.23 -0.80
CA SER A 36 -20.02 -0.96 -1.46
C SER A 36 -18.53 -0.79 -1.75
N PRO A 37 -18.15 -0.30 -2.95
CA PRO A 37 -16.75 -0.10 -3.26
C PRO A 37 -16.13 0.84 -2.23
N VAL A 38 -14.94 0.50 -1.74
CA VAL A 38 -14.15 1.44 -0.96
C VAL A 38 -13.66 2.51 -1.92
N VAL A 39 -14.13 3.74 -1.71
CA VAL A 39 -13.71 4.90 -2.50
C VAL A 39 -12.49 5.49 -1.82
N VAL A 40 -11.33 5.34 -2.46
CA VAL A 40 -10.18 6.17 -2.11
C VAL A 40 -10.44 7.56 -2.71
N PRO A 41 -10.48 8.63 -1.90
CA PRO A 41 -10.88 9.95 -2.38
C PRO A 41 -9.90 10.49 -3.43
N ALA A 42 -10.43 10.91 -4.59
CA ALA A 42 -9.66 11.57 -5.64
C ALA A 42 -9.23 12.98 -5.23
N VAL A 43 -7.96 13.32 -5.50
CA VAL A 43 -7.37 14.63 -5.21
C VAL A 43 -7.83 15.64 -6.23
N SER A 44 -9.01 16.21 -5.99
CA SER A 44 -9.29 17.57 -6.45
C SER A 44 -9.04 18.55 -5.31
N ASP A 45 -8.92 19.83 -5.64
CA ASP A 45 -8.84 20.97 -4.71
C ASP A 45 -10.02 21.06 -3.71
N LYS A 46 -10.96 20.10 -3.78
CA LYS A 46 -12.17 19.94 -2.97
C LYS A 46 -12.15 18.72 -2.04
N ILE A 47 -11.00 18.09 -1.77
CA ILE A 47 -10.93 17.11 -0.69
C ILE A 47 -11.09 17.83 0.66
N ASN A 48 -12.03 17.35 1.48
CA ASN A 48 -12.08 17.71 2.90
C ASN A 48 -10.79 17.24 3.58
N SER A 49 -9.87 18.17 3.83
CA SER A 49 -8.53 17.86 4.30
C SER A 49 -8.09 18.83 5.38
N LYS A 50 -7.36 18.30 6.36
CA LYS A 50 -6.80 19.07 7.46
C LYS A 50 -5.30 19.19 7.28
N LEU A 51 -4.80 20.41 7.15
CA LEU A 51 -3.37 20.69 7.13
C LEU A 51 -2.73 20.34 8.49
N LEU A 52 -1.70 19.50 8.47
CA LEU A 52 -0.95 19.07 9.66
C LEU A 52 0.44 19.71 9.74
N LEU A 53 1.05 19.93 8.58
CA LEU A 53 2.40 20.49 8.46
C LEU A 53 2.45 21.38 7.23
N ALA A 54 3.15 22.51 7.34
CA ALA A 54 3.62 23.30 6.22
C ALA A 54 5.02 23.83 6.56
N ASP A 55 6.06 23.35 5.86
CA ASP A 55 7.43 23.78 6.08
C ASP A 55 8.08 24.23 4.77
N PRO A 56 8.48 25.51 4.63
CA PRO A 56 9.19 26.00 3.46
C PRO A 56 10.65 25.55 3.42
N ARG A 57 11.24 25.13 4.54
CA ARG A 57 12.66 24.73 4.61
C ARG A 57 12.93 23.39 3.93
N LEU A 58 11.89 22.57 3.76
CA LEU A 58 11.93 21.28 3.07
C LEU A 58 11.92 21.42 1.54
N VAL A 59 11.91 22.63 0.99
CA VAL A 59 11.90 22.86 -0.47
C VAL A 59 13.03 23.81 -0.85
N MET A 60 13.78 23.41 -1.88
CA MET A 60 14.71 24.30 -2.56
C MET A 60 14.22 24.56 -3.99
N GLN A 61 13.86 25.81 -4.26
CA GLN A 61 13.45 26.25 -5.58
C GLN A 61 14.61 26.16 -6.58
N ARG A 62 14.33 25.68 -7.79
CA ARG A 62 15.23 25.74 -8.94
C ARG A 62 14.56 26.56 -10.05
N THR A 63 15.36 27.30 -10.81
CA THR A 63 14.87 28.32 -11.76
C THR A 63 14.36 27.69 -13.07
N GLU A 64 14.94 26.57 -13.47
CA GLU A 64 14.65 25.87 -14.74
C GLU A 64 14.30 24.39 -14.52
N GLU A 65 14.34 23.95 -13.27
CA GLU A 65 13.96 22.63 -12.85
C GLU A 65 12.88 22.74 -11.80
N LEU A 66 12.15 21.65 -11.62
CA LEU A 66 11.21 21.53 -10.54
C LEU A 66 11.93 21.51 -9.17
N PRO A 67 11.26 21.87 -8.06
CA PRO A 67 11.92 22.03 -6.76
C PRO A 67 12.49 20.71 -6.23
N LEU A 68 13.63 20.80 -5.54
CA LEU A 68 14.07 19.70 -4.67
C LEU A 68 13.22 19.67 -3.41
N ALA A 69 12.78 18.47 -3.04
CA ALA A 69 11.93 18.22 -1.89
C ALA A 69 12.02 16.73 -1.47
N PRO A 70 11.63 16.40 -0.23
CA PRO A 70 11.54 15.04 0.29
C PRO A 70 10.92 14.05 -0.69
N GLY A 71 11.49 12.84 -0.75
CA GLY A 71 10.95 11.72 -1.53
C GLY A 71 9.77 11.03 -0.85
N THR A 72 9.87 10.84 0.48
CA THR A 72 8.96 10.00 1.26
C THR A 72 8.72 10.57 2.67
N PHE A 73 7.68 10.10 3.34
CA PHE A 73 7.36 10.45 4.72
C PHE A 73 6.65 9.29 5.42
N ALA A 74 6.65 9.29 6.75
CA ALA A 74 5.90 8.33 7.56
C ALA A 74 5.11 9.03 8.66
N ILE A 75 4.03 8.39 9.10
CA ILE A 75 3.23 8.82 10.25
C ILE A 75 3.45 7.82 11.38
N LEU A 76 3.79 8.31 12.57
CA LEU A 76 3.96 7.52 13.78
C LEU A 76 3.12 8.12 14.91
N GLY A 77 1.88 7.65 15.05
CA GLY A 77 0.92 8.23 15.99
C GLY A 77 0.66 9.71 15.68
N ASP A 78 1.16 10.61 16.54
CA ASP A 78 1.02 12.07 16.38
C ASP A 78 2.23 12.75 15.73
N GLU A 79 3.24 11.97 15.35
CA GLU A 79 4.47 12.45 14.70
C GLU A 79 4.44 12.23 13.20
N ILE A 80 5.03 13.19 12.46
CA ILE A 80 5.31 13.09 11.03
C ILE A 80 6.82 13.02 10.88
N VAL A 81 7.32 11.96 10.27
CA VAL A 81 8.73 11.77 9.93
C VAL A 81 8.91 12.07 8.46
N ILE A 82 9.84 12.95 8.12
CA ILE A 82 10.17 13.30 6.74
C ILE A 82 11.66 13.07 6.53
N ASP A 83 12.01 12.45 5.41
CA ASP A 83 13.35 12.47 4.84
C ASP A 83 13.62 13.89 4.31
N ASP A 84 14.38 14.68 5.09
CA ASP A 84 14.82 16.03 4.74
C ASP A 84 16.05 15.93 3.85
N TYR A 85 15.81 15.59 2.58
CA TYR A 85 16.81 15.47 1.52
C TYR A 85 17.76 16.67 1.39
N LEU A 86 17.37 17.87 1.85
CA LEU A 86 18.22 19.06 1.77
C LEU A 86 19.25 19.12 2.90
N GLU A 87 18.98 18.46 4.03
CA GLU A 87 19.85 18.43 5.21
C GLU A 87 20.46 17.04 5.48
N ASP A 88 20.17 16.03 4.65
CA ASP A 88 20.52 14.61 4.84
C ASP A 88 20.09 14.08 6.22
N LYS A 89 18.83 14.36 6.59
CA LYS A 89 18.28 14.09 7.92
C LYS A 89 16.85 13.61 7.88
N PHE A 90 16.55 12.70 8.79
CA PHE A 90 15.18 12.49 9.21
C PHE A 90 14.73 13.62 10.15
N ALA A 91 13.78 14.44 9.68
CA ALA A 91 13.13 15.48 10.45
C ALA A 91 11.81 14.95 11.05
N ILE A 92 11.65 15.08 12.36
CA ILE A 92 10.43 14.68 13.07
C ILE A 92 9.63 15.92 13.45
N TYR A 93 8.35 15.90 13.14
CA TYR A 93 7.39 16.96 13.42
C TYR A 93 6.29 16.47 14.35
N ARG A 94 5.82 17.35 15.24
CA ARG A 94 4.61 17.16 16.05
C ARG A 94 3.83 18.47 16.08
N GLY A 95 2.53 18.40 15.82
CA GLY A 95 1.66 19.59 15.80
C GLY A 95 2.15 20.68 14.83
N GLY A 96 2.68 20.29 13.67
CA GLY A 96 3.19 21.19 12.63
C GLY A 96 4.55 21.84 12.93
N LYS A 97 5.25 21.44 13.99
CA LYS A 97 6.58 21.98 14.36
C LYS A 97 7.63 20.88 14.34
N ARG A 98 8.81 21.17 13.79
CA ARG A 98 10.00 20.30 13.87
C ARG A 98 10.43 20.19 15.34
N ILE A 99 10.34 18.99 15.91
CA ILE A 99 10.71 18.73 17.32
C ILE A 99 12.12 18.17 17.46
N THR A 100 12.59 17.43 16.45
CA THR A 100 13.96 16.92 16.40
C THR A 100 14.33 16.59 14.96
N ALA A 101 15.62 16.38 14.74
CA ALA A 101 16.14 15.77 13.53
C ALA A 101 17.44 15.04 13.83
N PHE A 102 17.80 14.12 12.97
CA PHE A 102 19.00 13.33 13.10
C PHE A 102 19.50 12.86 11.74
N ASP A 103 20.80 12.65 11.65
CA ASP A 103 21.46 12.32 10.39
C ASP A 103 20.95 11.00 9.83
N GLU A 104 20.74 10.99 8.53
CA GLU A 104 20.50 9.77 7.77
C GLU A 104 21.78 8.94 7.73
N PRO A 105 21.70 7.62 7.96
CA PRO A 105 22.88 6.76 7.93
C PRO A 105 23.39 6.50 6.50
N VAL A 106 22.52 6.64 5.51
CA VAL A 106 22.73 6.45 4.07
C VAL A 106 21.73 7.31 3.30
N PRO A 107 21.99 7.70 2.04
CA PRO A 107 20.97 8.30 1.18
C PRO A 107 19.79 7.36 1.01
N VAL A 108 18.58 7.85 1.27
CA VAL A 108 17.37 7.04 1.29
C VAL A 108 16.56 7.24 0.02
N VAL A 109 16.15 6.15 -0.61
CA VAL A 109 15.15 6.15 -1.69
C VAL A 109 13.76 6.10 -1.10
N ASP A 110 13.55 5.19 -0.13
CA ASP A 110 12.29 5.05 0.58
C ASP A 110 12.54 4.51 1.99
N PHE A 111 11.61 4.77 2.91
CA PHE A 111 11.68 4.21 4.25
C PHE A 111 10.32 3.85 4.81
N ALA A 112 10.34 2.84 5.67
CA ALA A 112 9.18 2.43 6.43
C ALA A 112 9.53 2.26 7.91
N ILE A 113 8.57 2.55 8.80
CA ILE A 113 8.73 2.39 10.24
C ILE A 113 7.63 1.48 10.75
N ARG A 114 8.02 0.41 11.46
CA ARG A 114 7.07 -0.53 12.04
C ARG A 114 7.65 -1.20 13.28
N ASP A 115 6.85 -1.30 14.33
CA ASP A 115 7.23 -1.92 15.60
C ASP A 115 8.57 -1.41 16.17
N GLY A 116 8.83 -0.10 16.02
CA GLY A 116 10.06 0.56 16.46
C GLY A 116 11.30 0.26 15.60
N LYS A 117 11.16 -0.52 14.54
CA LYS A 117 12.20 -0.74 13.52
C LYS A 117 12.04 0.22 12.36
N TRP A 118 13.17 0.66 11.84
CA TRP A 118 13.29 1.52 10.67
C TRP A 118 13.87 0.69 9.54
N TYR A 119 13.21 0.69 8.40
CA TYR A 119 13.59 -0.03 7.22
C TYR A 119 13.92 0.99 6.16
N LEU A 120 15.20 1.12 5.80
CA LEU A 120 15.66 2.09 4.82
C LEU A 120 16.06 1.33 3.58
N LEU A 121 15.56 1.75 2.43
CA LEU A 121 16.04 1.35 1.12
C LEU A 121 16.95 2.45 0.60
N ASP A 122 18.20 2.11 0.31
CA ASP A 122 19.15 3.04 -0.27
C ASP A 122 19.23 2.94 -1.80
N THR A 123 20.04 3.81 -2.40
CA THR A 123 20.23 3.90 -3.85
C THR A 123 20.92 2.69 -4.47
N ASP A 124 21.58 1.86 -3.65
CA ASP A 124 22.31 0.67 -4.09
C ASP A 124 21.43 -0.60 -3.99
N SER A 125 20.11 -0.43 -3.87
CA SER A 125 19.16 -1.53 -3.72
C SER A 125 19.36 -2.31 -2.43
N VAL A 126 19.82 -1.66 -1.37
CA VAL A 126 20.05 -2.31 -0.09
C VAL A 126 18.96 -1.91 0.88
N VAL A 127 18.32 -2.93 1.45
CA VAL A 127 17.38 -2.75 2.55
C VAL A 127 18.11 -2.96 3.87
N THR A 128 18.23 -1.88 4.64
CA THR A 128 18.82 -1.93 5.97
C THR A 128 17.77 -1.72 7.06
N VAL A 129 17.76 -2.64 8.02
CA VAL A 129 16.96 -2.55 9.24
C VAL A 129 17.76 -1.84 10.33
N TYR A 130 17.18 -0.83 10.94
CA TYR A 130 17.72 -0.09 12.06
C TYR A 130 16.79 -0.09 13.27
N THR A 131 17.36 0.20 14.43
CA THR A 131 16.62 0.56 15.64
C THR A 131 16.93 2.00 16.01
N ARG A 132 15.92 2.71 16.53
CA ARG A 132 16.10 4.08 17.00
C ARG A 132 16.84 4.11 18.32
N THR A 133 17.84 4.98 18.42
CA THR A 133 18.59 5.28 19.66
C THR A 133 18.57 6.79 19.93
N ALA A 134 19.04 7.19 21.11
CA ALA A 134 19.19 8.61 21.45
C ALA A 134 20.14 9.39 20.51
N LYS A 135 21.06 8.69 19.83
CA LYS A 135 22.06 9.30 18.94
C LYS A 135 21.68 9.25 17.45
N GLY A 136 20.60 8.58 17.08
CA GLY A 136 20.31 8.29 15.67
C GLY A 136 19.80 6.88 15.46
N LEU A 137 20.01 6.36 14.26
CA LEU A 137 19.68 4.98 13.89
C LEU A 137 20.88 4.05 14.09
N LYS A 138 20.65 2.88 14.68
CA LYS A 138 21.65 1.81 14.82
C LYS A 138 21.30 0.65 13.91
N LYS A 139 22.20 0.32 12.98
CA LYS A 139 22.05 -0.80 12.03
C LYS A 139 21.89 -2.12 12.81
N VAL A 140 20.92 -2.92 12.39
CA VAL A 140 20.57 -4.23 12.95
C VAL A 140 20.91 -5.33 11.95
N ARG A 141 20.43 -5.18 10.72
CA ARG A 141 20.59 -6.15 9.62
C ARG A 141 20.60 -5.39 8.30
N GLU A 142 21.25 -5.96 7.31
CA GLU A 142 21.25 -5.49 5.93
C GLU A 142 20.84 -6.63 4.99
N THR A 143 20.23 -6.31 3.85
CA THR A 143 19.86 -7.26 2.81
C THR A 143 20.02 -6.59 1.46
N GLN A 144 20.95 -7.08 0.66
CA GLN A 144 21.12 -6.67 -0.74
C GLN A 144 19.98 -7.26 -1.56
N LEU A 145 19.27 -6.41 -2.31
CA LEU A 145 18.32 -6.85 -3.31
C LEU A 145 19.06 -7.15 -4.62
N ALA A 146 18.45 -7.99 -5.46
CA ALA A 146 18.94 -8.17 -6.83
C ALA A 146 18.90 -6.84 -7.58
N GLU A 147 19.91 -6.57 -8.40
CA GLU A 147 19.98 -5.34 -9.21
C GLU A 147 18.76 -5.22 -10.13
N PRO A 148 18.18 -4.01 -10.29
CA PRO A 148 17.05 -3.80 -11.19
C PRO A 148 17.41 -4.08 -12.64
N GLU A 149 16.53 -4.73 -13.40
CA GLU A 149 16.52 -4.55 -14.86
C GLU A 149 15.86 -3.21 -15.25
N THR A 150 14.90 -2.70 -14.44
CA THR A 150 14.04 -1.56 -14.80
C THR A 150 14.23 -0.29 -13.95
N GLY A 151 15.07 -0.33 -12.92
CA GLY A 151 15.56 0.85 -12.18
C GLY A 151 14.68 1.45 -11.08
N TRP A 152 13.51 0.89 -10.75
CA TRP A 152 12.56 1.48 -9.78
C TRP A 152 12.44 0.67 -8.51
N GLN A 153 12.45 1.31 -7.33
CA GLN A 153 12.41 0.60 -6.05
C GLN A 153 11.52 1.25 -4.99
N ALA A 154 10.82 0.43 -4.20
CA ALA A 154 10.10 0.88 -2.99
C ALA A 154 10.02 -0.24 -1.94
N LEU A 155 9.77 0.15 -0.69
CA LEU A 155 9.57 -0.76 0.43
C LEU A 155 8.09 -0.88 0.78
N TYR A 156 7.62 -2.10 0.98
CA TYR A 156 6.27 -2.35 1.47
C TYR A 156 6.14 -3.49 2.45
N PHE A 157 5.01 -3.52 3.14
CA PHE A 157 4.80 -4.34 4.31
C PHE A 157 3.59 -5.25 4.13
N GLU A 158 3.77 -6.54 4.42
CA GLU A 158 2.73 -7.56 4.31
C GLU A 158 2.72 -8.43 5.57
N GLY A 159 1.78 -8.22 6.48
CA GLY A 159 1.81 -8.95 7.76
C GLY A 159 3.18 -8.74 8.47
N PRO A 160 3.95 -9.77 8.84
CA PRO A 160 5.30 -9.60 9.38
C PRO A 160 6.37 -9.28 8.31
N ASN A 161 6.03 -9.43 7.03
CA ASN A 161 6.96 -9.40 5.92
C ASN A 161 7.27 -7.97 5.48
N LEU A 162 8.49 -7.76 4.99
CA LEU A 162 8.90 -6.59 4.22
C LEU A 162 9.24 -7.07 2.81
N ILE A 163 8.64 -6.45 1.82
CA ILE A 163 8.89 -6.71 0.42
C ILE A 163 9.50 -5.47 -0.19
N ALA A 164 10.50 -5.66 -1.04
CA ALA A 164 11.02 -4.60 -1.89
C ALA A 164 10.58 -4.86 -3.33
N TYR A 165 10.05 -3.86 -3.98
CA TYR A 165 9.73 -3.95 -5.41
C TYR A 165 10.92 -3.46 -6.22
N ASN A 166 11.27 -4.14 -7.32
CA ASN A 166 12.35 -3.71 -8.20
C ASN A 166 12.03 -3.88 -9.72
N GLY A 167 10.76 -3.74 -10.11
CA GLY A 167 10.25 -4.20 -11.42
C GLY A 167 9.98 -5.71 -11.45
N ASP A 168 10.87 -6.50 -10.87
CA ASP A 168 10.58 -7.85 -10.38
C ASP A 168 10.42 -7.86 -8.85
N LYS A 169 9.57 -8.75 -8.34
CA LYS A 169 9.27 -8.83 -6.91
C LYS A 169 10.42 -9.49 -6.15
N VAL A 170 11.16 -8.69 -5.38
CA VAL A 170 12.20 -9.21 -4.50
C VAL A 170 11.70 -9.13 -3.07
N LEU A 171 11.29 -10.29 -2.59
CA LEU A 171 11.00 -10.51 -1.20
C LEU A 171 12.25 -10.27 -0.34
N ALA A 172 12.22 -9.27 0.54
CA ALA A 172 13.25 -9.13 1.57
C ALA A 172 12.99 -10.10 2.76
N GLU A 173 11.74 -10.57 2.95
CA GLU A 173 11.32 -11.62 3.90
C GLU A 173 9.86 -12.11 3.66
N GLY A 174 9.55 -13.43 3.51
CA GLY A 174 8.17 -14.02 3.47
C GLY A 174 7.65 -14.83 2.23
N PRO A 175 6.93 -15.96 2.35
CA PRO A 175 6.63 -16.82 1.20
C PRO A 175 5.40 -16.40 0.38
N GLY A 176 5.50 -16.27 -0.95
CA GLY A 176 4.32 -16.30 -1.83
C GLY A 176 4.56 -16.00 -3.32
N PRO A 177 4.07 -16.84 -4.26
CA PRO A 177 4.07 -16.55 -5.70
C PRO A 177 2.82 -15.76 -6.15
N ILE A 178 2.88 -15.21 -7.36
CA ILE A 178 1.90 -14.30 -7.99
C ILE A 178 0.92 -15.12 -8.84
N LEU A 179 -0.39 -14.83 -8.80
CA LEU A 179 -1.39 -15.39 -9.72
C LEU A 179 -2.44 -14.34 -10.15
N GLU A 180 -2.98 -14.54 -11.36
CA GLU A 180 -4.08 -13.92 -12.16
C GLU A 180 -4.35 -12.41 -12.13
N ASP A 181 -4.77 -11.88 -13.30
CA ASP A 181 -5.03 -10.45 -13.53
C ASP A 181 -6.42 -10.00 -13.05
N PRO A 182 -6.56 -8.79 -12.48
CA PRO A 182 -7.83 -8.23 -12.05
C PRO A 182 -8.68 -7.70 -13.22
N HIS A 183 -10.01 -7.68 -13.08
CA HIS A 183 -10.89 -6.91 -13.96
C HIS A 183 -10.86 -5.44 -13.54
N ILE A 184 -10.68 -4.54 -14.52
CA ILE A 184 -10.60 -3.09 -14.27
C ILE A 184 -11.59 -2.37 -15.18
N VAL A 185 -12.37 -1.47 -14.59
CA VAL A 185 -13.22 -0.49 -15.28
C VAL A 185 -12.64 0.89 -15.05
N GLU A 186 -12.34 1.60 -16.13
CA GLU A 186 -11.86 2.98 -16.05
C GLU A 186 -13.01 3.93 -15.75
N LEU A 187 -12.77 4.85 -14.82
CA LEU A 187 -13.65 5.94 -14.46
C LEU A 187 -12.92 7.26 -14.72
N ASP A 188 -13.64 8.38 -14.72
CA ASP A 188 -13.03 9.70 -14.79
C ASP A 188 -12.14 9.94 -13.55
N HIS A 189 -10.84 10.11 -13.76
CA HIS A 189 -9.81 10.27 -12.70
C HIS A 189 -9.81 9.18 -11.61
N ALA A 190 -10.32 7.99 -11.91
CA ALA A 190 -10.32 6.86 -11.00
C ALA A 190 -10.41 5.54 -11.76
N MET A 191 -10.22 4.44 -11.05
CA MET A 191 -10.37 3.11 -11.60
C MET A 191 -11.15 2.26 -10.62
N HIS A 192 -12.13 1.56 -11.13
CA HIS A 192 -12.87 0.56 -10.38
C HIS A 192 -12.26 -0.81 -10.65
N LEU A 193 -11.65 -1.38 -9.62
CA LEU A 193 -11.01 -2.67 -9.65
C LEU A 193 -11.92 -3.74 -9.04
N THR A 194 -12.02 -4.88 -9.72
CA THR A 194 -12.71 -6.08 -9.24
C THR A 194 -11.92 -7.35 -9.60
N ASP A 195 -11.63 -8.21 -8.63
CA ASP A 195 -10.92 -9.47 -8.88
C ASP A 195 -11.50 -10.69 -8.13
N GLY A 196 -12.78 -10.59 -7.76
CA GLY A 196 -13.50 -11.59 -6.98
C GLY A 196 -13.28 -11.49 -5.47
N ASN A 197 -12.12 -10.99 -5.03
CA ASN A 197 -11.80 -10.74 -3.62
C ASN A 197 -11.89 -9.26 -3.27
N THR A 198 -11.50 -8.40 -4.22
CA THR A 198 -11.36 -6.97 -3.98
C THR A 198 -12.38 -6.20 -4.82
N ASN A 199 -12.92 -5.14 -4.23
CA ASN A 199 -13.80 -4.19 -4.87
C ASN A 199 -13.41 -2.77 -4.42
N ALA A 200 -12.57 -2.10 -5.20
CA ALA A 200 -11.96 -0.83 -4.81
C ALA A 200 -12.05 0.22 -5.93
N ILE A 201 -12.27 1.48 -5.55
CA ILE A 201 -12.12 2.63 -6.45
C ILE A 201 -10.82 3.34 -6.09
N ILE A 202 -9.89 3.33 -7.03
CA ILE A 202 -8.55 3.90 -6.87
C ILE A 202 -8.45 5.16 -7.70
N PRO A 203 -8.23 6.34 -7.11
CA PRO A 203 -8.05 7.56 -7.85
C PRO A 203 -6.72 7.49 -8.61
N VAL A 204 -6.76 7.97 -9.85
CA VAL A 204 -5.57 8.17 -10.67
C VAL A 204 -5.47 9.64 -11.02
N LYS A 205 -4.25 10.17 -11.06
CA LYS A 205 -4.08 11.60 -11.29
C LYS A 205 -4.29 11.94 -12.77
N TYR A 206 -3.85 11.05 -13.64
CA TYR A 206 -3.88 11.22 -15.08
C TYR A 206 -4.53 10.00 -15.76
N ASP A 207 -4.50 10.01 -17.08
CA ASP A 207 -4.91 8.87 -17.88
C ASP A 207 -4.09 7.64 -17.51
N ARG A 208 -4.80 6.53 -17.32
CA ARG A 208 -4.19 5.25 -16.95
C ARG A 208 -3.29 4.76 -18.08
N HIS A 209 -2.16 4.20 -17.68
CA HIS A 209 -1.32 3.42 -18.57
C HIS A 209 -1.28 1.93 -18.21
N LYS A 210 -1.22 1.57 -16.92
CA LYS A 210 -1.14 0.18 -16.46
C LYS A 210 -1.80 -0.03 -15.10
N VAL A 211 -2.41 -1.19 -14.88
CA VAL A 211 -2.70 -1.71 -13.54
C VAL A 211 -2.51 -3.22 -13.57
N GLU A 212 -1.76 -3.75 -12.63
CA GLU A 212 -1.44 -5.17 -12.53
C GLU A 212 -1.52 -5.62 -11.08
N ARG A 213 -2.13 -6.78 -10.81
CA ARG A 213 -2.05 -7.39 -9.49
C ARG A 213 -0.65 -7.95 -9.30
N ILE A 214 0.10 -7.36 -8.39
CA ILE A 214 1.46 -7.79 -8.14
C ILE A 214 1.56 -8.78 -6.99
N ALA A 215 0.67 -8.80 -6.01
CA ALA A 215 0.70 -9.83 -4.98
C ALA A 215 -0.70 -10.08 -4.40
N LEU A 216 -0.93 -11.31 -3.93
CA LEU A 216 -2.12 -11.70 -3.19
C LEU A 216 -1.68 -12.60 -2.04
N THR A 217 -2.26 -12.36 -0.87
CA THR A 217 -1.87 -12.99 0.39
C THR A 217 -3.13 -13.41 1.14
N ASP A 218 -2.98 -14.01 2.32
CA ASP A 218 -4.12 -14.37 3.17
C ASP A 218 -4.85 -13.16 3.77
N GLN A 219 -4.24 -11.97 3.73
CA GLN A 219 -4.77 -10.75 4.34
C GLN A 219 -4.85 -9.56 3.38
N TYR A 220 -4.03 -9.54 2.33
CA TYR A 220 -3.86 -8.37 1.49
C TYR A 220 -3.80 -8.70 0.00
N VAL A 221 -4.11 -7.71 -0.81
CA VAL A 221 -3.84 -7.69 -2.24
C VAL A 221 -3.06 -6.42 -2.58
N PHE A 222 -2.17 -6.53 -3.56
CA PHE A 222 -1.30 -5.46 -4.00
C PHE A 222 -1.46 -5.26 -5.50
N TYR A 223 -1.65 -4.01 -5.91
CA TYR A 223 -1.70 -3.62 -7.32
C TYR A 223 -0.60 -2.63 -7.62
N GLU A 224 0.20 -2.89 -8.65
CA GLU A 224 0.97 -1.84 -9.31
C GLU A 224 0.02 -1.06 -10.21
N ILE A 225 0.09 0.26 -10.12
CA ILE A 225 -0.66 1.20 -10.93
C ILE A 225 0.36 2.10 -11.60
N SER A 226 0.16 2.34 -12.89
CA SER A 226 0.87 3.38 -13.60
C SER A 226 -0.08 4.33 -14.32
N ASP A 227 0.12 5.63 -14.08
CA ASP A 227 -0.59 6.70 -14.75
C ASP A 227 0.40 7.59 -15.53
N VAL A 228 -0.07 8.19 -16.62
CA VAL A 228 0.76 9.05 -17.47
C VAL A 228 -0.03 10.28 -17.84
N ASN A 229 0.60 11.45 -17.71
CA ASN A 229 -0.01 12.69 -18.19
C ASN A 229 0.13 12.77 -19.71
N THR A 230 -0.87 12.23 -20.42
CA THR A 230 -0.98 12.24 -21.89
C THR A 230 -1.12 13.65 -22.48
N GLU A 231 -1.52 14.65 -21.68
CA GLU A 231 -1.62 16.05 -22.12
C GLU A 231 -0.26 16.76 -22.19
N LYS A 232 0.80 16.14 -21.65
CA LYS A 232 2.18 16.64 -21.76
C LYS A 232 3.02 15.61 -22.52
N ASP A 233 3.42 15.97 -23.74
CA ASP A 233 4.45 15.23 -24.48
C ASP A 233 5.68 15.07 -23.55
N ASP A 234 6.11 13.81 -23.34
CA ASP A 234 7.19 13.39 -22.45
C ASP A 234 6.94 13.37 -20.93
N SER A 235 5.69 13.34 -20.46
CA SER A 235 5.47 13.06 -19.03
C SER A 235 5.93 11.64 -18.68
N PRO A 236 6.83 11.45 -17.72
CA PRO A 236 7.18 10.11 -17.27
C PRO A 236 5.95 9.43 -16.66
N SER A 237 5.80 8.13 -16.93
CA SER A 237 4.85 7.26 -16.24
C SER A 237 5.16 7.33 -14.74
N ARG A 238 4.15 7.59 -13.93
CA ARG A 238 4.24 7.44 -12.48
C ARG A 238 3.80 6.04 -12.15
N HIS A 239 4.60 5.35 -11.35
CA HIS A 239 4.25 4.03 -10.85
C HIS A 239 3.98 4.14 -9.35
N PHE A 240 3.01 3.40 -8.85
CA PHE A 240 2.77 3.25 -7.43
C PHE A 240 2.09 1.91 -7.14
N ILE A 241 2.37 1.34 -5.98
CA ILE A 241 1.72 0.17 -5.45
C ILE A 241 0.62 0.62 -4.51
N VAL A 242 -0.54 -0.02 -4.61
CA VAL A 242 -1.63 0.12 -3.66
C VAL A 242 -1.87 -1.21 -2.98
N GLN A 243 -1.88 -1.20 -1.66
CA GLN A 243 -2.21 -2.35 -0.83
C GLN A 243 -3.63 -2.21 -0.30
N PHE A 244 -4.46 -3.22 -0.55
CA PHE A 244 -5.77 -3.35 0.06
C PHE A 244 -5.84 -4.55 0.99
N GLY A 245 -6.64 -4.46 2.04
CA GLY A 245 -7.13 -5.63 2.75
C GLY A 245 -8.06 -6.44 1.83
N LEU A 246 -8.22 -7.74 2.11
CA LEU A 246 -9.22 -8.56 1.39
C LEU A 246 -10.67 -8.07 1.60
N ASP A 247 -10.91 -7.17 2.56
CA ASP A 247 -12.19 -6.47 2.75
C ASP A 247 -12.34 -5.23 1.86
N GLY A 248 -11.34 -4.93 1.02
CA GLY A 248 -11.29 -3.79 0.12
C GLY A 248 -10.79 -2.49 0.76
N GLN A 249 -10.45 -2.47 2.06
CA GLN A 249 -9.93 -1.26 2.69
C GLN A 249 -8.53 -0.93 2.20
N LEU A 250 -8.28 0.35 1.88
CA LEU A 250 -6.94 0.82 1.55
C LEU A 250 -6.06 0.74 2.80
N VAL A 251 -5.00 -0.06 2.72
CA VAL A 251 -4.06 -0.31 3.82
C VAL A 251 -2.79 0.50 3.65
N HIS A 252 -2.31 0.69 2.42
CA HIS A 252 -1.10 1.48 2.16
C HIS A 252 -0.95 1.86 0.68
N THR A 253 -0.16 2.89 0.39
CA THR A 253 0.34 3.16 -0.97
C THR A 253 1.84 3.38 -0.94
N TYR A 254 2.55 2.92 -1.97
CA TYR A 254 4.00 2.99 -2.11
C TYR A 254 4.31 3.50 -3.49
N ALA A 255 4.82 4.72 -3.69
CA ALA A 255 5.23 5.12 -5.03
C ALA A 255 6.72 5.30 -5.20
N PHE A 256 7.06 5.28 -6.48
CA PHE A 256 8.41 5.24 -6.97
C PHE A 256 8.76 6.63 -7.46
N TYR A 257 9.25 7.47 -6.54
CA TYR A 257 9.91 8.71 -6.90
C TYR A 257 11.36 8.60 -6.49
N PRO A 258 12.33 8.78 -7.41
CA PRO A 258 13.71 8.96 -7.02
C PRO A 258 13.80 10.06 -5.94
N PRO A 259 14.67 9.94 -4.93
CA PRO A 259 14.88 11.02 -3.98
C PRO A 259 15.27 12.31 -4.73
N GLY A 260 14.67 13.43 -4.34
CA GLY A 260 14.79 14.71 -5.06
C GLY A 260 13.99 14.80 -6.36
N SER A 261 13.23 13.77 -6.75
CA SER A 261 12.38 13.78 -7.95
C SER A 261 11.22 14.77 -7.79
N PRO A 262 10.86 15.53 -8.82
CA PRO A 262 10.01 16.69 -8.66
C PRO A 262 8.48 16.49 -8.68
N ALA A 263 7.97 15.37 -8.19
CA ALA A 263 6.52 15.20 -8.13
C ALA A 263 5.87 16.19 -7.15
N GLU A 264 4.97 17.03 -7.69
CA GLU A 264 4.17 17.97 -6.89
C GLU A 264 3.36 17.27 -5.81
N LEU A 265 2.88 16.06 -6.06
CA LEU A 265 2.17 15.26 -5.06
C LEU A 265 2.99 14.02 -4.78
N ARG A 266 3.20 13.77 -3.50
CA ARG A 266 3.71 12.53 -2.96
C ARG A 266 2.55 11.69 -2.46
N ASP A 267 2.83 10.42 -2.24
CA ASP A 267 1.80 9.41 -2.12
C ASP A 267 1.08 9.46 -0.80
N PHE A 268 0.08 8.59 -0.72
CA PHE A 268 -0.70 8.47 0.48
C PHE A 268 0.01 7.59 1.49
N VAL A 269 0.21 8.12 2.69
CA VAL A 269 0.56 7.29 3.83
C VAL A 269 -0.73 6.94 4.54
N VAL A 270 -0.97 5.65 4.78
CA VAL A 270 -2.03 5.20 5.65
C VAL A 270 -1.44 4.85 7.00
N ALA A 271 -1.95 5.47 8.06
CA ALA A 271 -1.55 5.18 9.43
C ALA A 271 -2.75 5.31 10.36
N ASP A 272 -2.89 4.39 11.30
CA ASP A 272 -4.00 4.35 12.27
C ASP A 272 -5.39 4.44 11.60
N GLY A 273 -5.55 3.83 10.42
CA GLY A 273 -6.79 3.84 9.63
C GLY A 273 -7.12 5.19 8.99
N LYS A 274 -6.17 6.14 8.97
CA LYS A 274 -6.32 7.47 8.38
C LYS A 274 -5.41 7.62 7.18
N LEU A 275 -5.86 8.42 6.22
CA LEU A 275 -5.16 8.69 4.98
C LEU A 275 -4.45 10.04 5.07
N TYR A 276 -3.16 10.08 4.75
CA TYR A 276 -2.34 11.29 4.78
C TYR A 276 -1.70 11.51 3.42
N GLN A 277 -1.50 12.75 3.02
CA GLN A 277 -0.83 13.07 1.75
C GLN A 277 0.18 14.19 1.92
N MET A 278 1.33 14.06 1.27
CA MET A 278 2.32 15.12 1.18
C MET A 278 2.22 15.87 -0.15
N TRP A 279 2.04 17.19 -0.09
CA TRP A 279 1.99 18.10 -1.23
C TRP A 279 3.25 18.96 -1.25
N ILE A 280 3.97 18.91 -2.36
CA ILE A 280 5.14 19.72 -2.66
C ILE A 280 4.75 20.83 -3.63
N SER A 281 5.07 22.06 -3.25
CA SER A 281 5.02 23.23 -4.12
C SER A 281 6.42 23.83 -4.24
N SER A 282 6.62 24.78 -5.16
CA SER A 282 7.87 25.54 -5.25
C SER A 282 8.22 26.38 -4.01
N LYS A 283 7.32 26.47 -3.04
CA LYS A 283 7.49 27.32 -1.84
C LYS A 283 7.49 26.54 -0.52
N THR A 284 6.88 25.36 -0.50
CA THR A 284 6.66 24.62 0.76
C THR A 284 6.26 23.18 0.50
N VAL A 285 6.64 22.31 1.44
CA VAL A 285 6.06 21.00 1.64
C VAL A 285 4.93 21.10 2.65
N LYS A 286 3.78 20.52 2.32
CA LYS A 286 2.62 20.40 3.21
C LYS A 286 2.27 18.94 3.42
N VAL A 287 1.78 18.60 4.60
CA VAL A 287 1.19 17.28 4.86
C VAL A 287 -0.24 17.48 5.33
N PHE A 288 -1.16 16.74 4.72
CA PHE A 288 -2.59 16.79 5.00
C PHE A 288 -3.06 15.46 5.58
N LEU A 289 -3.99 15.52 6.51
CA LEU A 289 -4.91 14.42 6.81
C LEU A 289 -6.09 14.55 5.85
N ILE A 290 -6.34 13.50 5.07
CA ILE A 290 -7.47 13.39 4.16
C ILE A 290 -8.65 12.81 4.96
N GLU A 291 -9.73 13.57 5.07
CA GLU A 291 -10.94 13.12 5.74
C GLU A 291 -11.83 12.35 4.75
N PRO A 292 -12.58 11.33 5.19
CA PRO A 292 -13.54 10.65 4.32
C PRO A 292 -14.54 11.64 3.74
N ASN A 293 -14.87 11.49 2.45
CA ASN A 293 -16.00 12.22 1.86
C ASN A 293 -17.30 11.68 2.49
N HIS A 294 -18.09 12.57 3.11
CA HIS A 294 -19.42 12.26 3.65
C HIS A 294 -20.51 12.50 2.61
#